data_AF-A0A1H3S3S3-F1
#
_entry.id   AF-A0A1H3S3S3-F1
#
_cell.length_a   1.000
_cell.length_b   1.000
_cell.length_c   1.000
_cell.angle_alpha   90.00
_cell.angle_beta   90.00
_cell.angle_gamma   90.00
#
_symmetry.space_group_name_H-M   'P 1'
#
loop_
_entity.id
_entity.type
_entity.pdbx_description
1 polymer ?
#
loop_
_entity_poly.entity_id
_entity_poly.type
_entity_poly.pdbx_seq_one_letter_code
_entity_poly.pdbx_strand_id
1 'polypeptide(L)'
;MIQWGRATFSVNSTATTPERISEILGLIPTTVAHAGSERRLGKPRSHHHWSIDGPRAENTATDQTGKAALAELVSLISPVAENIQNLPADCDVAIWWSADSDSTQGGFVLPAELLRAIAALGVDVYATVYLESDGAHDRDD
;
A
#
# COMPACT_ATOMS: atom_id res chain seq x y z
N MET A 1 -8.02 -14.80 12.15
CA MET A 1 -7.59 -13.56 12.80
C MET A 1 -6.54 -12.98 11.90
N ILE A 2 -6.60 -11.69 11.63
CA ILE A 2 -5.60 -11.12 10.73
C ILE A 2 -4.27 -11.10 11.48
N GLN A 3 -3.26 -11.70 10.90
CA GLN A 3 -1.94 -11.87 11.50
C GLN A 3 -1.04 -10.66 11.26
N TRP A 4 -1.12 -10.08 10.06
CA TRP A 4 -0.39 -8.88 9.71
C TRP A 4 -1.09 -8.13 8.57
N GLY A 5 -0.91 -6.81 8.58
CA GLY A 5 -1.33 -5.91 7.50
C GLY A 5 -0.13 -5.20 6.91
N ARG A 6 -0.16 -4.94 5.60
CA ARG A 6 0.81 -4.08 4.92
C ARG A 6 0.07 -3.06 4.09
N ALA A 7 0.50 -1.81 4.17
CA ALA A 7 0.05 -0.77 3.28
C ALA A 7 1.26 -0.10 2.61
N THR A 8 1.13 0.26 1.35
CA THR A 8 2.16 0.96 0.58
C THR A 8 1.50 2.04 -0.26
N PHE A 9 2.00 3.27 -0.16
CA PHE A 9 1.66 4.35 -1.09
C PHE A 9 2.70 4.35 -2.20
N SER A 10 2.27 4.28 -3.45
CA SER A 10 3.18 4.18 -4.60
C SER A 10 2.85 5.18 -5.69
N VAL A 11 3.90 5.66 -6.35
CA VAL A 11 3.83 6.45 -7.57
C VAL A 11 4.66 5.72 -8.63
N ASN A 12 4.02 5.37 -9.74
CA ASN A 12 4.70 4.91 -10.95
C ASN A 12 4.68 6.03 -11.98
N SER A 13 5.77 6.22 -12.71
CA SER A 13 5.84 7.31 -13.68
C SER A 13 6.67 6.94 -14.90
N THR A 14 6.28 7.44 -16.06
CA THR A 14 7.03 7.21 -17.31
C THR A 14 8.16 8.20 -17.53
N ALA A 15 8.10 9.41 -16.96
CA ALA A 15 9.05 10.48 -17.21
C ALA A 15 9.48 11.23 -15.94
N THR A 16 8.57 11.46 -15.00
CA THR A 16 8.87 12.12 -13.72
C THR A 16 9.76 11.24 -12.84
N THR A 17 10.94 11.74 -12.48
CA THR A 17 11.92 10.96 -11.72
C THR A 17 11.52 10.82 -10.25
N PRO A 18 12.00 9.77 -9.54
CA PRO A 18 11.77 9.61 -8.10
C PRO A 18 12.21 10.82 -7.25
N GLU A 19 13.28 11.50 -7.63
CA GLU A 19 13.75 12.72 -6.94
C GLU A 19 12.72 13.83 -7.09
N ARG A 20 12.20 14.04 -8.30
CA ARG A 20 11.19 15.06 -8.55
C ARG A 20 9.88 14.75 -7.83
N ILE A 21 9.49 13.48 -7.75
CA ILE A 21 8.35 13.03 -6.94
C ILE A 21 8.57 13.37 -5.46
N SER A 22 9.77 13.09 -4.94
CA SER A 22 10.13 13.41 -3.55
C SER A 22 10.08 14.92 -3.27
N GLU A 23 10.56 15.74 -4.20
CA GLU A 23 10.49 17.21 -4.11
C GLU A 23 9.05 17.72 -4.09
N ILE A 24 8.19 17.21 -4.97
CA ILE A 24 6.78 17.65 -5.06
C ILE A 24 6.04 17.25 -3.79
N LEU A 25 6.20 16.00 -3.35
CA LEU A 25 5.48 15.49 -2.19
C LEU A 25 6.06 15.98 -0.88
N GLY A 26 7.34 16.38 -0.84
CA GLY A 26 8.04 16.71 0.41
C GLY A 26 8.22 15.49 1.32
N LEU A 27 8.26 14.29 0.73
CA LEU A 27 8.37 13.01 1.45
C LEU A 27 9.63 12.26 1.06
N ILE A 28 10.17 11.48 2.00
CA ILE A 28 11.31 10.60 1.77
C ILE A 28 10.76 9.20 1.42
N PRO A 29 11.10 8.63 0.25
CA PRO A 29 10.64 7.29 -0.12
C PRO A 29 11.31 6.21 0.74
N THR A 30 10.57 5.13 0.95
CA THR A 30 11.15 3.86 1.43
C THR A 30 11.86 3.13 0.30
N THR A 31 11.27 3.13 -0.90
CA THR A 31 11.81 2.44 -2.07
C THR A 31 11.78 3.34 -3.30
N VAL A 32 12.85 3.28 -4.09
CA VAL A 32 12.94 3.93 -5.40
C VAL A 32 13.51 2.97 -6.44
N ALA A 33 13.06 3.12 -7.68
CA ALA A 33 13.69 2.49 -8.83
C ALA A 33 13.51 3.36 -10.07
N HIS A 34 14.55 3.47 -10.89
CA HIS A 34 14.49 4.26 -12.11
C HIS A 34 14.08 3.41 -13.33
N ALA A 35 13.38 4.02 -14.28
CA ALA A 35 13.24 3.46 -15.61
C ALA A 35 14.63 3.15 -16.19
N GLY A 36 14.75 2.06 -16.95
CA GLY A 36 16.01 1.57 -17.49
C GLY A 36 16.90 0.81 -16.51
N SER A 37 16.63 0.85 -15.19
CA SER A 37 17.39 0.02 -14.24
C SER A 37 17.13 -1.48 -14.46
N GLU A 38 18.17 -2.28 -14.30
CA GLU A 38 18.11 -3.73 -14.47
C GLU A 38 17.22 -4.36 -13.39
N ARG A 39 16.36 -5.29 -13.81
CA ARG A 39 15.67 -6.19 -12.89
C ARG A 39 16.50 -7.46 -12.73
N ARG A 40 16.36 -8.13 -11.58
CA ARG A 40 16.93 -9.47 -11.31
C ARG A 40 16.63 -10.53 -12.39
N LEU A 41 15.58 -10.31 -13.19
CA LEU A 41 15.14 -11.19 -14.29
C LEU A 41 15.35 -10.57 -15.70
N GLY A 42 16.31 -9.65 -15.83
CA GLY A 42 16.92 -9.25 -17.11
C GLY A 42 16.21 -8.17 -17.92
N LYS A 43 14.88 -8.00 -17.81
CA LYS A 43 14.21 -6.89 -18.50
C LYS A 43 14.36 -5.58 -17.72
N PRO A 44 14.88 -4.50 -18.34
CA PRO A 44 14.91 -3.18 -17.72
C PRO A 44 13.52 -2.70 -17.34
N ARG A 45 13.43 -1.88 -16.30
CA ARG A 45 12.16 -1.24 -15.90
C ARG A 45 11.67 -0.29 -17.00
N SER A 46 10.37 -0.38 -17.34
CA SER A 46 9.73 0.53 -18.29
C SER A 46 9.28 1.86 -17.68
N HIS A 47 9.30 1.98 -16.35
CA HIS A 47 8.84 3.15 -15.60
C HIS A 47 9.69 3.37 -14.35
N HIS A 48 9.69 4.60 -13.86
CA HIS A 48 10.12 4.96 -12.51
C HIS A 48 9.11 4.43 -11.49
N HIS A 49 9.63 4.06 -10.33
CA HIS A 49 8.85 3.64 -9.17
C HIS A 49 9.36 4.39 -7.95
N TRP A 50 8.42 4.90 -7.16
CA TRP A 50 8.65 5.57 -5.90
C TRP A 50 7.58 5.08 -4.93
N SER A 51 7.95 4.73 -3.70
CA SER A 51 6.97 4.30 -2.71
C SER A 51 7.35 4.61 -1.28
N ILE A 52 6.33 4.71 -0.44
CA ILE A 52 6.43 4.68 1.02
C ILE A 52 5.67 3.46 1.51
N ASP A 53 6.38 2.62 2.26
CA ASP A 53 5.75 1.56 3.02
C ASP A 53 5.23 2.13 4.33
N GLY A 54 3.98 1.81 4.67
CA GLY A 54 3.44 2.05 5.99
C GLY A 54 4.23 1.28 7.05
N PRO A 55 4.13 1.67 8.32
CA PRO A 55 4.80 0.96 9.39
C PRO A 55 4.34 -0.50 9.42
N ARG A 56 5.27 -1.40 9.75
CA ARG A 56 4.92 -2.80 9.99
C ARG A 56 4.21 -2.87 11.33
N ALA A 57 2.89 -2.79 11.31
CA ALA A 57 2.06 -2.97 12.50
C ALA A 57 1.87 -4.47 12.75
N GLU A 58 2.30 -4.94 13.91
CA GLU A 58 1.82 -6.22 14.43
C GLU A 58 0.34 -6.06 14.78
N ASN A 59 -0.51 -6.97 14.31
CA ASN A 59 -1.91 -6.90 14.65
C ASN A 59 -2.09 -7.19 16.14
N THR A 60 -2.60 -6.19 16.84
CA THR A 60 -2.96 -6.31 18.24
C THR A 60 -4.38 -6.85 18.36
N ALA A 61 -4.77 -7.35 19.54
CA ALA A 61 -6.13 -7.85 19.78
C ALA A 61 -7.24 -6.82 19.48
N THR A 62 -6.89 -5.53 19.40
CA THR A 62 -7.77 -4.41 19.05
C THR A 62 -7.75 -4.05 17.56
N ASP A 63 -6.75 -4.48 16.77
CA ASP A 63 -6.75 -4.41 15.31
C ASP A 63 -6.96 -5.80 14.68
N GLN A 64 -8.18 -6.28 14.81
CA GLN A 64 -8.61 -7.56 14.22
C GLN A 64 -8.83 -7.49 12.71
N THR A 65 -8.61 -6.31 12.09
CA THR A 65 -8.97 -5.98 10.72
C THR A 65 -7.76 -5.66 9.82
N GLY A 66 -6.53 -5.63 10.38
CA GLY A 66 -5.31 -5.28 9.65
C GLY A 66 -5.31 -3.85 9.13
N LYS A 67 -6.16 -2.98 9.70
CA LYS A 67 -6.39 -1.62 9.22
C LYS A 67 -5.38 -0.63 9.76
N ALA A 68 -4.67 -0.96 10.85
CA ALA A 68 -3.70 -0.05 11.47
C ALA A 68 -2.61 0.35 10.48
N ALA A 69 -2.06 -0.61 9.73
CA ALA A 69 -1.07 -0.32 8.70
C ALA A 69 -1.58 0.68 7.64
N LEU A 70 -2.85 0.53 7.23
CA LEU A 70 -3.49 1.46 6.28
C LEU A 70 -3.76 2.83 6.92
N ALA A 71 -4.29 2.85 8.15
CA ALA A 71 -4.58 4.09 8.87
C ALA A 71 -3.31 4.91 9.16
N GLU A 72 -2.22 4.25 9.54
CA GLU A 72 -0.92 4.88 9.77
C GLU A 72 -0.31 5.42 8.48
N LEU A 73 -0.37 4.66 7.39
CA LEU A 73 0.05 5.15 6.08
C LEU A 73 -0.75 6.37 5.64
N VAL A 74 -2.09 6.32 5.77
CA VAL A 74 -2.97 7.44 5.42
C VAL A 74 -2.64 8.66 6.28
N SER A 75 -2.43 8.48 7.59
CA SER A 75 -1.99 9.56 8.49
C SER A 75 -0.67 10.19 8.06
N LEU A 76 0.29 9.37 7.60
CA LEU A 76 1.59 9.83 7.12
C LEU A 76 1.50 10.69 5.85
N ILE A 77 0.62 10.33 4.91
CA ILE A 77 0.51 11.01 3.60
C ILE A 77 -0.60 12.07 3.55
N SER A 78 -1.51 12.10 4.52
CA SER A 78 -2.58 13.10 4.61
C SER A 78 -2.09 14.56 4.58
N PRO A 79 -0.98 14.93 5.26
CA PRO A 79 -0.47 16.31 5.22
C PRO A 79 -0.08 16.79 3.82
N VAL A 80 0.14 15.88 2.86
CA VAL A 80 0.59 16.19 1.51
C VAL A 80 -0.47 15.90 0.44
N ALA A 81 -1.73 15.73 0.84
CA ALA A 81 -2.84 15.40 -0.05
C ALA A 81 -2.96 16.38 -1.24
N GLU A 82 -2.80 17.68 -1.00
CA GLU A 82 -2.81 18.68 -2.08
C GLU A 82 -1.64 18.49 -3.06
N ASN A 83 -0.45 18.12 -2.57
CA ASN A 83 0.72 17.87 -3.41
C ASN A 83 0.54 16.60 -4.25
N ILE A 84 -0.14 15.58 -3.72
CA ILE A 84 -0.50 14.36 -4.47
C ILE A 84 -1.35 14.73 -5.68
N GLN A 85 -2.34 15.61 -5.51
CA GLN A 85 -3.20 16.10 -6.59
C GLN A 85 -2.46 16.96 -7.64
N ASN A 86 -1.29 17.51 -7.27
CA ASN A 86 -0.44 18.31 -8.14
C ASN A 86 0.67 17.50 -8.84
N LEU A 87 0.68 16.16 -8.67
CA LEU A 87 1.62 15.32 -9.40
C LEU A 87 1.37 15.41 -10.92
N PRO A 88 2.44 15.34 -11.74
CA PRO A 88 2.30 15.34 -13.19
C PRO A 88 1.37 14.24 -13.70
N ALA A 89 0.72 14.47 -14.84
CA ALA A 89 -0.25 13.54 -15.42
C ALA A 89 0.35 12.18 -15.85
N ASP A 90 1.68 12.05 -15.91
CA ASP A 90 2.36 10.80 -16.17
C ASP A 90 2.59 9.94 -14.91
N CYS A 91 2.23 10.46 -13.74
CA CYS A 91 2.27 9.77 -12.46
C CYS A 91 0.96 9.02 -12.23
N ASP A 92 1.06 7.70 -12.14
CA ASP A 92 0.01 6.81 -11.65
C ASP A 92 0.21 6.59 -10.14
N VAL A 93 -0.82 6.93 -9.36
CA VAL A 93 -0.73 7.02 -7.90
C VAL A 93 -1.77 6.10 -7.26
N ALA A 94 -1.32 5.23 -6.35
CA ALA A 94 -2.20 4.29 -5.69
C ALA A 94 -1.75 3.94 -4.27
N ILE A 95 -2.71 3.51 -3.45
CA ILE A 95 -2.45 2.81 -2.20
C ILE A 95 -2.69 1.32 -2.43
N TRP A 96 -1.74 0.51 -1.99
CA TRP A 96 -1.83 -0.94 -1.96
C TRP A 96 -1.97 -1.36 -0.51
N TRP A 97 -3.06 -2.04 -0.17
CA TRP A 97 -3.26 -2.61 1.15
C TRP A 97 -3.45 -4.11 1.04
N SER A 98 -2.79 -4.85 1.91
CA SER A 98 -2.96 -6.29 2.03
C SER A 98 -3.09 -6.69 3.47
N ALA A 99 -3.95 -7.68 3.72
CA ALA A 99 -4.16 -8.27 5.03
C ALA A 99 -4.18 -9.80 4.91
N ASP A 100 -3.52 -10.47 5.84
CA ASP A 100 -3.42 -11.93 5.89
C ASP A 100 -4.19 -12.47 7.10
N SER A 101 -5.15 -13.36 6.89
CA SER A 101 -6.00 -13.94 7.94
C SER A 101 -5.93 -15.45 7.97
N ASP A 102 -5.71 -16.00 9.18
CA ASP A 102 -5.83 -17.43 9.49
C ASP A 102 -7.26 -17.84 9.91
N SER A 103 -8.26 -16.96 9.70
CA SER A 103 -9.66 -17.29 9.99
C SER A 103 -10.59 -16.78 8.91
N THR A 104 -11.47 -17.68 8.49
CA THR A 104 -12.57 -17.46 7.55
C THR A 104 -13.73 -16.65 8.14
N GLN A 105 -13.79 -16.49 9.47
CA GLN A 105 -14.86 -15.75 10.17
C GLN A 105 -14.49 -14.29 10.49
N GLY A 106 -13.25 -13.86 10.20
CA GLY A 106 -12.81 -12.48 10.38
C GLY A 106 -13.25 -11.59 9.21
N GLY A 107 -14.06 -10.57 9.49
CA GLY A 107 -14.42 -9.55 8.49
C GLY A 107 -13.33 -8.48 8.33
N PHE A 108 -13.19 -7.95 7.11
CA PHE A 108 -12.33 -6.80 6.82
C PHE A 108 -13.16 -5.53 6.89
N VAL A 109 -13.00 -4.77 7.97
CA VAL A 109 -13.78 -3.54 8.19
C VAL A 109 -12.86 -2.33 8.09
N LEU A 110 -13.15 -1.48 7.11
CA LEU A 110 -12.60 -0.13 7.02
C LEU A 110 -13.60 0.85 7.66
N PRO A 111 -13.24 1.50 8.78
CA PRO A 111 -14.10 2.51 9.40
C PRO A 111 -14.43 3.64 8.44
N ALA A 112 -15.63 4.20 8.53
CA ALA A 112 -16.07 5.29 7.64
C ALA A 112 -15.15 6.53 7.71
N GLU A 113 -14.53 6.79 8.86
CA GLU A 113 -13.53 7.85 9.01
C GLU A 113 -12.27 7.60 8.19
N LEU A 114 -11.78 6.36 8.16
CA LEU A 114 -10.62 5.97 7.35
C LEU A 114 -10.95 6.05 5.86
N LEU A 115 -12.15 5.62 5.45
CA LEU A 115 -12.61 5.76 4.07
C LEU A 115 -12.69 7.23 3.64
N ARG A 116 -13.15 8.13 4.52
CA ARG A 116 -13.16 9.57 4.24
C ARG A 116 -11.75 10.14 4.10
N ALA A 117 -10.82 9.72 4.97
CA ALA A 117 -9.44 10.16 4.90
C ALA A 117 -8.77 9.69 3.60
N ILE A 118 -9.00 8.44 3.20
CA ILE A 118 -8.55 7.89 1.91
C ILE A 118 -9.14 8.69 0.74
N ALA A 119 -10.45 8.95 0.75
CA ALA A 119 -11.11 9.70 -0.31
C ALA A 119 -10.56 11.13 -0.44
N ALA A 120 -10.17 11.77 0.66
CA ALA A 120 -9.56 13.09 0.66
C ALA A 120 -8.16 13.12 -0.01
N LEU A 121 -7.47 11.99 -0.09
CA LEU A 121 -6.21 11.88 -0.83
C LEU A 121 -6.43 11.88 -2.34
N GLY A 122 -7.63 11.51 -2.80
CA GLY A 122 -7.99 11.42 -4.21
C GLY A 122 -7.16 10.40 -5.00
N VAL A 123 -6.84 9.27 -4.38
CA VAL A 123 -6.06 8.17 -4.98
C VAL A 123 -6.84 6.86 -4.93
N ASP A 124 -6.56 5.97 -5.89
CA ASP A 124 -7.14 4.64 -5.90
C ASP A 124 -6.55 3.76 -4.78
N VAL A 125 -7.37 2.85 -4.25
CA VAL A 125 -6.95 1.87 -3.24
C VAL A 125 -7.20 0.46 -3.75
N TYR A 126 -6.11 -0.30 -3.87
CA TYR A 126 -6.15 -1.72 -4.18
C TYR A 126 -6.01 -2.51 -2.87
N ALA A 127 -7.02 -3.31 -2.57
CA ALA A 127 -7.07 -4.13 -1.36
C ALA A 127 -6.99 -5.62 -1.71
N THR A 128 -6.04 -6.33 -1.11
CA THR A 128 -5.89 -7.78 -1.27
C THR A 128 -6.03 -8.46 0.07
N VAL A 129 -6.89 -9.47 0.13
CA VAL A 129 -7.07 -10.29 1.32
C VAL A 129 -6.56 -11.69 1.02
N TYR A 130 -5.64 -12.16 1.85
CA TYR A 130 -5.22 -13.56 1.87
C TYR A 130 -5.94 -14.28 2.99
N LEU A 131 -6.51 -15.42 2.64
CA LEU A 131 -7.10 -16.37 3.58
C LEU A 131 -6.26 -17.64 3.50
N GLU A 132 -5.64 -18.04 4.59
CA GLU A 132 -5.14 -19.40 4.66
C GLU A 132 -6.36 -20.33 4.57
N SER A 133 -6.37 -21.16 3.53
CA SER A 133 -7.29 -22.28 3.44
C SER A 133 -6.96 -23.20 4.62
N ASP A 134 -7.96 -23.54 5.44
CA ASP A 134 -7.88 -24.68 6.37
C ASP A 134 -7.53 -25.93 5.54
N GLY A 135 -6.23 -26.21 5.41
CA GLY A 135 -5.72 -27.25 4.54
C GLY A 135 -6.17 -28.61 5.07
N ALA A 136 -6.98 -29.29 4.26
CA ALA A 136 -7.14 -30.74 4.19
C ALA A 136 -7.12 -31.48 5.54
N HIS A 137 -8.31 -31.67 6.11
CA HIS A 137 -8.60 -32.96 6.74
C HIS A 137 -8.58 -34.03 5.63
N ASP A 138 -7.39 -34.45 5.21
CA ASP A 138 -7.24 -35.79 4.68
C ASP A 138 -7.55 -36.73 5.85
N ARG A 139 -8.73 -37.32 5.74
CA ARG A 139 -9.14 -38.50 6.48
C ARG A 139 -8.18 -39.60 6.05
N ASP A 140 -7.25 -39.95 6.92
CA ASP A 140 -6.67 -41.29 6.89
C ASP A 140 -7.34 -42.10 8.00
N ASP A 141 -8.21 -42.99 7.53
CA ASP A 141 -8.81 -44.21 8.10
C ASP A 141 -8.70 -44.51 9.61
#